data_AF-A0A9E3FS53-F1
#
_entry.id   AF-A0A9E3FS53-F1
#
_cell.length_a   1.000
_cell.length_b   1.000
_cell.length_c   1.000
_cell.angle_alpha   90.00
_cell.angle_beta   90.00
_cell.angle_gamma   90.00
#
_symmetry.space_group_name_H-M   'P 1'
#
loop_
_entity.id
_entity.type
_entity.pdbx_description
1 polymer ?
#
loop_
_entity_poly.entity_id
_entity_poly.type
_entity_poly.pdbx_seq_one_letter_code
_entity_poly.pdbx_strand_id
1 'polypeptide(L)'
;MYKADRRFFLRSVAIGAGALAASQSRAATPDGHAAGYEVAPAAEYLKTIPRKSGDPVIFSTSLDKGPIKATSGGWAREITTRGLPLATGIAGAHLFINAGGAREMHWHDSAEWAYVADGHCQVSVIDPEGQFEVVNLGPGDLWYFPKGHSHAI
;
A
#
# COMPACT_ATOMS: atom_id res chain seq x y z
N MET A 1 43.58 -31.13 40.28
CA MET A 1 42.92 -31.64 39.06
C MET A 1 41.64 -30.81 38.84
N TYR A 2 41.76 -29.65 38.15
CA TYR A 2 40.61 -28.78 37.88
C TYR A 2 39.81 -29.37 36.71
N LYS A 3 38.59 -29.86 36.97
CA LYS A 3 37.64 -30.20 35.91
C LYS A 3 37.14 -28.88 35.31
N ALA A 4 37.54 -28.58 34.08
CA ALA A 4 36.98 -27.48 33.32
C ALA A 4 35.49 -27.77 33.05
N ASP A 5 34.60 -27.04 33.73
CA ASP A 5 33.16 -27.15 33.52
C ASP A 5 32.75 -26.25 32.33
N ARG A 6 32.05 -26.84 31.36
CA ARG A 6 31.53 -26.18 30.15
C ARG A 6 30.79 -24.88 30.47
N ARG A 7 30.11 -24.82 31.62
CA ARG A 7 29.39 -23.61 32.05
C ARG A 7 30.32 -22.46 32.45
N PHE A 8 31.49 -22.77 32.99
CA PHE A 8 32.48 -21.75 33.33
C PHE A 8 33.08 -21.16 32.05
N PHE A 9 33.50 -22.00 31.11
CA PHE A 9 34.05 -21.57 29.82
C PHE A 9 33.07 -20.66 29.05
N LEU A 10 31.80 -21.05 28.95
CA LEU A 10 30.79 -20.25 28.24
C LEU A 10 30.51 -18.90 28.91
N ARG A 11 30.55 -18.82 30.25
CA ARG A 11 30.40 -17.56 30.98
C ARG A 11 31.61 -16.64 30.77
N SER A 12 32.83 -17.18 30.78
CA SER A 12 34.04 -16.41 30.52
C SER A 12 34.04 -15.81 29.12
N VAL A 13 33.60 -16.57 28.11
CA VAL A 13 33.51 -16.10 26.72
C VAL A 13 32.43 -15.03 26.56
N ALA A 14 31.26 -15.19 27.19
CA ALA A 14 30.18 -14.20 27.10
C ALA A 14 30.55 -12.85 27.74
N ILE A 15 31.24 -12.86 28.89
CA ILE A 15 31.71 -11.63 29.54
C ILE A 15 32.84 -10.97 28.71
N GLY A 16 33.78 -11.76 28.18
CA GLY A 16 34.86 -11.25 27.34
C GLY A 16 34.34 -10.62 26.04
N ALA A 17 33.39 -11.26 25.36
CA ALA A 17 32.78 -10.74 24.13
C ALA A 17 31.94 -9.47 24.39
N GLY A 18 31.18 -9.44 25.49
CA GLY A 18 30.38 -8.26 25.86
C GLY A 18 31.23 -7.05 26.24
N ALA A 19 32.33 -7.25 26.98
CA ALA A 19 33.25 -6.17 27.36
C ALA A 19 34.02 -5.62 26.15
N LEU A 20 34.44 -6.47 25.21
CA LEU A 20 35.14 -6.05 24.00
C LEU A 20 34.21 -5.25 23.08
N ALA A 21 32.97 -5.71 22.86
CA ALA A 21 31.97 -5.01 22.05
C ALA A 21 31.58 -3.64 22.63
N ALA A 22 31.44 -3.54 23.95
CA ALA A 22 31.15 -2.26 24.62
C ALA A 22 32.32 -1.27 24.60
N SER A 23 33.57 -1.77 24.53
CA SER A 23 34.76 -0.92 24.41
C SER A 23 34.92 -0.34 23.00
N GLN A 24 34.58 -1.11 21.96
CA GLN A 24 34.66 -0.65 20.57
C GLN A 24 33.59 0.40 20.23
N SER A 25 32.39 0.30 20.82
CA SER A 25 31.35 1.32 20.61
C SER A 25 31.66 2.68 21.26
N ARG A 26 32.53 2.72 22.28
CA ARG A 26 32.98 3.98 22.90
C ARG A 26 34.19 4.63 22.21
N ALA A 27 34.88 3.90 21.34
CA ALA A 27 36.00 4.42 20.55
C ALA A 27 35.59 4.91 19.15
N ALA A 28 34.34 4.67 18.74
CA ALA A 28 33.81 5.17 17.48
C ALA A 28 33.61 6.69 17.53
N THR A 29 34.16 7.40 16.55
CA THR A 29 33.88 8.82 16.32
C THR A 29 32.39 9.02 16.08
N PRO A 30 31.74 10.06 16.65
CA PRO A 30 30.33 10.33 16.40
C PRO A 30 30.17 10.96 15.01
N ASP A 31 30.26 10.12 13.98
CA ASP A 31 30.06 10.49 12.57
C ASP A 31 28.61 10.28 12.11
N GLY A 32 27.73 9.86 13.03
CA GLY A 32 26.30 9.68 12.77
C GLY A 32 25.94 8.32 12.16
N HIS A 33 26.84 7.35 12.13
CA HIS A 33 26.53 5.99 11.66
C HIS A 33 26.04 5.07 12.80
N ALA A 34 25.00 4.29 12.53
CA ALA A 34 24.55 3.24 13.43
C ALA A 34 25.58 2.11 13.46
N ALA A 35 26.14 1.83 14.63
CA ALA A 35 27.17 0.82 14.83
C ALA A 35 26.67 -0.58 14.38
N GLY A 36 27.29 -1.17 13.35
CA GLY A 36 27.03 -2.59 13.05
C GLY A 36 27.28 -3.10 11.64
N TYR A 37 27.68 -2.29 10.66
CA TYR A 37 28.03 -2.80 9.33
C TYR A 37 29.24 -2.07 8.77
N GLU A 38 30.24 -2.81 8.28
CA GLU A 38 31.29 -2.25 7.43
C GLU A 38 30.65 -1.79 6.13
N VAL A 39 30.16 -0.56 6.12
CA VAL A 39 29.88 0.16 4.88
C VAL A 39 31.22 0.55 4.27
N ALA A 40 31.41 0.24 2.99
CA ALA A 40 32.56 0.68 2.20
C ALA A 40 32.84 2.17 2.47
N PRO A 41 34.13 2.59 2.49
CA PRO A 41 34.49 3.99 2.74
C PRO A 41 33.60 4.87 1.87
N ALA A 42 32.95 5.85 2.49
CA ALA A 42 31.91 6.69 1.88
C ALA A 42 32.28 6.95 0.42
N ALA A 43 31.65 6.19 -0.49
CA ALA A 43 31.97 6.27 -1.91
C ALA A 43 31.83 7.73 -2.28
N GLU A 44 32.87 8.31 -2.88
CA GLU A 44 32.91 9.69 -3.35
C GLU A 44 31.51 10.05 -3.84
N TYR A 45 30.86 10.90 -3.04
CA TYR A 45 29.49 11.39 -3.19
C TYR A 45 28.81 10.75 -4.40
N LEU A 46 27.91 9.78 -4.18
CA LEU A 46 26.75 9.68 -5.08
C LEU A 46 26.28 11.12 -5.21
N LYS A 47 26.51 11.74 -6.39
CA LYS A 47 25.99 13.06 -6.69
C LYS A 47 24.50 12.86 -6.59
N THR A 48 23.96 13.14 -5.40
CA THR A 48 22.52 13.13 -5.19
C THR A 48 22.02 14.09 -6.24
N ILE A 49 21.27 13.57 -7.22
CA ILE A 49 20.67 14.40 -8.25
C ILE A 49 20.06 15.58 -7.50
N PRO A 50 20.51 16.82 -7.75
CA PRO A 50 20.06 17.97 -6.99
C PRO A 50 18.55 17.90 -6.95
N ARG A 51 17.96 17.83 -5.74
CA ARG A 51 16.50 17.89 -5.63
C ARG A 51 16.11 19.16 -6.36
N LYS A 52 15.34 19.01 -7.43
CA LYS A 52 14.77 20.16 -8.13
C LYS A 52 14.05 20.98 -7.06
N SER A 53 14.40 22.26 -6.95
CA SER A 53 13.74 23.16 -5.99
C SER A 53 12.23 23.13 -6.24
N GLY A 54 11.44 22.96 -5.18
CA GLY A 54 9.99 22.82 -5.24
C GLY A 54 9.42 21.97 -4.11
N ASP A 55 8.09 21.97 -3.99
CA ASP A 55 7.39 21.13 -3.03
C ASP A 55 7.64 19.63 -3.33
N PRO A 56 7.70 18.78 -2.30
CA PRO A 56 7.86 17.35 -2.50
C PRO A 56 6.68 16.78 -3.29
N VAL A 57 6.98 15.90 -4.25
CA VAL A 57 5.95 15.13 -4.95
C VAL A 57 5.29 14.18 -3.95
N ILE A 58 3.98 14.26 -3.81
CA ILE A 58 3.18 13.42 -2.90
C ILE A 58 2.72 12.18 -3.65
N PHE A 59 3.26 10.99 -3.29
CA PHE A 59 2.95 9.72 -3.95
C PHE A 59 1.80 8.92 -3.32
N SER A 60 1.23 9.42 -2.22
CA SER A 60 0.24 8.68 -1.43
C SER A 60 -0.94 9.57 -1.06
N THR A 61 -2.13 8.98 -1.04
CA THR A 61 -3.31 9.55 -0.40
C THR A 61 -4.17 8.41 0.15
N SER A 62 -4.97 8.68 1.16
CA SER A 62 -5.94 7.71 1.70
C SER A 62 -7.22 7.77 0.88
N LEU A 63 -7.71 6.62 0.39
CA LEU A 63 -9.00 6.47 -0.31
C LEU A 63 -10.19 7.03 0.50
N ASP A 64 -10.05 7.07 1.82
CA ASP A 64 -11.07 7.57 2.74
C ASP A 64 -11.08 9.09 2.92
N LYS A 65 -10.13 9.81 2.34
CA LYS A 65 -10.01 11.27 2.46
C LYS A 65 -11.10 12.04 1.71
N GLY A 66 -11.71 11.44 0.68
CA GLY A 66 -12.72 12.10 -0.15
C GLY A 66 -14.05 12.34 0.58
N PRO A 67 -14.84 13.35 0.17
CA PRO A 67 -16.17 13.57 0.73
C PRO A 67 -17.08 12.37 0.42
N ILE A 68 -17.91 11.99 1.39
CA ILE A 68 -18.87 10.90 1.24
C ILE A 68 -20.11 11.43 0.53
N LYS A 69 -20.51 10.74 -0.55
CA LYS A 69 -21.82 10.87 -1.17
C LYS A 69 -22.71 9.72 -0.70
N ALA A 70 -23.54 10.00 0.30
CA ALA A 70 -24.48 9.02 0.87
C ALA A 70 -25.85 9.09 0.20
N THR A 71 -26.51 7.94 0.08
CA THR A 71 -27.90 7.77 -0.36
C THR A 71 -28.60 6.79 0.56
N SER A 72 -29.88 6.49 0.33
CA SER A 72 -30.59 5.43 1.07
C SER A 72 -30.01 4.03 0.81
N GLY A 73 -29.35 3.82 -0.33
CA GLY A 73 -28.79 2.53 -0.74
C GLY A 73 -27.36 2.27 -0.27
N GLY A 74 -26.69 3.27 0.33
CA GLY A 74 -25.29 3.15 0.73
C GLY A 74 -24.53 4.46 0.57
N TRP A 75 -23.24 4.37 0.29
CA TRP A 75 -22.41 5.56 0.07
C TRP A 75 -21.23 5.28 -0.85
N ALA A 76 -20.72 6.34 -1.49
CA ALA A 76 -19.49 6.29 -2.25
C ALA A 76 -18.60 7.49 -1.93
N ARG A 77 -17.29 7.32 -2.09
CA ARG A 77 -16.31 8.40 -2.10
C ARG A 77 -15.26 8.11 -3.17
N GLU A 78 -14.59 9.14 -3.64
CA GLU A 78 -13.65 9.02 -4.76
C GLU A 78 -12.34 9.76 -4.50
N ILE A 79 -11.30 9.32 -5.21
CA ILE A 79 -10.04 10.01 -5.39
C ILE A 79 -9.72 10.10 -6.86
N THR A 80 -9.58 11.33 -7.31
CA THR A 80 -9.19 11.68 -8.67
C THR A 80 -7.88 12.47 -8.63
N THR A 81 -7.46 13.02 -9.77
CA THR A 81 -6.36 13.97 -9.88
C THR A 81 -6.50 15.19 -8.96
N ARG A 82 -7.71 15.51 -8.48
CA ARG A 82 -7.92 16.55 -7.44
C ARG A 82 -7.31 16.18 -6.09
N GLY A 83 -7.32 14.89 -5.74
CA GLY A 83 -6.79 14.37 -4.47
C GLY A 83 -5.37 13.81 -4.57
N LEU A 84 -5.00 13.29 -5.74
CA LEU A 84 -3.65 12.80 -6.04
C LEU A 84 -3.23 13.24 -7.46
N PRO A 85 -2.68 14.45 -7.63
CA PRO A 85 -2.41 15.01 -8.97
C PRO A 85 -1.48 14.18 -9.86
N LEU A 86 -0.62 13.33 -9.31
CA LEU A 86 0.23 12.46 -10.12
C LEU A 86 -0.54 11.30 -10.78
N ALA A 87 -1.71 10.94 -10.28
CA ALA A 87 -2.50 9.80 -10.75
C ALA A 87 -3.37 10.20 -11.94
N THR A 88 -2.74 10.53 -13.07
CA THR A 88 -3.44 11.00 -14.27
C THR A 88 -4.08 9.89 -15.09
N GLY A 89 -3.63 8.65 -14.93
CA GLY A 89 -4.13 7.48 -15.65
C GLY A 89 -5.16 6.64 -14.90
N ILE A 90 -5.45 6.96 -13.63
CA ILE A 90 -6.36 6.16 -12.79
C ILE A 90 -7.04 7.04 -11.74
N ALA A 91 -8.28 6.71 -11.40
CA ALA A 91 -9.00 7.23 -10.24
C ALA A 91 -9.50 6.04 -9.40
N GLY A 92 -9.71 6.26 -8.10
CA GLY A 92 -10.24 5.24 -7.20
C GLY A 92 -11.61 5.65 -6.66
N ALA A 93 -12.49 4.67 -6.48
CA ALA A 93 -13.74 4.83 -5.75
C ALA A 93 -13.81 3.80 -4.61
N HIS A 94 -14.31 4.22 -3.45
CA HIS A 94 -14.67 3.33 -2.35
C HIS A 94 -16.19 3.36 -2.21
N LEU A 95 -16.82 2.23 -2.58
CA LEU A 95 -18.26 2.06 -2.65
C LEU A 95 -18.70 1.08 -1.55
N PHE A 96 -19.77 1.45 -0.85
CA PHE A 96 -20.48 0.58 0.08
C PHE A 96 -21.96 0.59 -0.29
N ILE A 97 -22.55 -0.59 -0.43
CA ILE A 97 -23.95 -0.78 -0.75
C ILE A 97 -24.60 -1.55 0.39
N ASN A 98 -25.73 -1.05 0.90
CA ASN A 98 -26.53 -1.76 1.89
C ASN A 98 -27.09 -3.06 1.30
N ALA A 99 -27.42 -4.04 2.14
CA ALA A 99 -28.13 -5.23 1.66
C ALA A 99 -29.44 -4.84 0.95
N GLY A 100 -29.60 -5.27 -0.31
CA GLY A 100 -30.73 -4.92 -1.18
C GLY A 100 -30.69 -3.51 -1.76
N GLY A 101 -29.65 -2.71 -1.46
CA GLY A 101 -29.34 -1.48 -2.18
C GLY A 101 -28.81 -1.78 -3.58
N ALA A 102 -28.84 -0.77 -4.45
CA ALA A 102 -28.33 -0.89 -5.81
C ALA A 102 -27.51 0.35 -6.19
N ARG A 103 -26.45 0.12 -6.97
CA ARG A 103 -25.84 1.13 -7.82
C ARG A 103 -26.60 1.13 -9.13
N GLU A 104 -27.39 2.19 -9.33
CA GLU A 104 -28.22 2.41 -10.52
C GLU A 104 -27.50 2.06 -11.83
N MET A 105 -28.23 1.47 -12.78
CA MET A 105 -27.71 1.14 -14.11
C MET A 105 -27.11 2.37 -14.78
N HIS A 106 -25.86 2.26 -15.21
CA HIS A 106 -25.13 3.38 -15.80
C HIS A 106 -24.01 2.90 -16.72
N TRP A 107 -23.33 3.84 -17.35
CA TRP A 107 -22.10 3.61 -18.11
C TRP A 107 -21.16 4.81 -17.92
N HIS A 108 -19.91 4.66 -18.35
CA HIS A 108 -18.93 5.74 -18.36
C HIS A 108 -17.86 5.53 -19.45
N ASP A 109 -17.13 6.61 -19.72
CA ASP A 109 -16.08 6.69 -20.76
C ASP A 109 -14.74 6.07 -20.34
N SER A 110 -14.63 5.65 -19.07
CA SER A 110 -13.53 4.85 -18.51
C SER A 110 -13.87 3.36 -18.52
N ALA A 111 -12.86 2.50 -18.57
CA ALA A 111 -13.04 1.12 -18.12
C ALA A 111 -13.12 1.09 -16.58
N GLU A 112 -13.87 0.15 -16.03
CA GLU A 112 -13.95 -0.08 -14.58
C GLU A 112 -13.31 -1.42 -14.23
N TRP A 113 -12.50 -1.43 -13.18
CA TRP A 113 -12.00 -2.63 -12.53
C TRP A 113 -12.28 -2.51 -11.04
N ALA A 114 -12.75 -3.58 -10.41
CA ALA A 114 -13.03 -3.56 -8.98
C ALA A 114 -12.62 -4.85 -8.28
N TYR A 115 -12.51 -4.73 -6.96
CA TYR A 115 -12.23 -5.81 -6.02
C TYR A 115 -13.27 -5.78 -4.90
N VAL A 116 -13.90 -6.92 -4.64
CA VAL A 116 -14.87 -7.05 -3.56
C VAL A 116 -14.11 -7.23 -2.24
N ALA A 117 -14.05 -6.16 -1.45
CA ALA A 117 -13.32 -6.16 -0.18
C ALA A 117 -14.04 -6.95 0.92
N ASP A 118 -15.37 -6.85 0.97
CA ASP A 118 -16.22 -7.52 1.94
C ASP A 118 -17.66 -7.61 1.40
N GLY A 119 -18.50 -8.46 2.01
CA GLY A 119 -19.90 -8.65 1.62
C GLY A 119 -20.07 -9.44 0.32
N HIS A 120 -21.27 -9.36 -0.27
CA HIS A 120 -21.61 -9.99 -1.55
C HIS A 120 -22.44 -9.02 -2.38
N CYS A 121 -22.25 -9.02 -3.69
CA CYS A 121 -23.03 -8.23 -4.63
C CYS A 121 -23.39 -9.05 -5.87
N GLN A 122 -24.34 -8.54 -6.66
CA GLN A 122 -24.65 -9.06 -7.98
C GLN A 122 -24.36 -7.97 -8.98
N VAL A 123 -23.49 -8.25 -9.95
CA VAL A 123 -23.26 -7.32 -11.05
C VAL A 123 -24.05 -7.77 -12.26
N SER A 124 -24.49 -6.80 -13.06
CA SER A 124 -25.05 -7.03 -14.39
C SER A 124 -24.35 -6.13 -15.39
N VAL A 125 -24.08 -6.65 -16.59
CA VAL A 125 -23.42 -5.89 -17.66
C VAL A 125 -24.07 -6.19 -19.02
N ILE A 126 -24.19 -5.16 -19.85
CA ILE A 126 -24.64 -5.23 -21.24
C ILE A 126 -23.53 -4.67 -22.13
N ASP A 127 -23.12 -5.45 -23.13
CA ASP A 127 -22.14 -5.02 -24.13
C ASP A 127 -22.81 -4.21 -25.28
N PRO A 128 -22.02 -3.53 -26.14
CA PRO A 128 -22.56 -2.76 -27.26
C PRO A 128 -23.38 -3.57 -28.28
N GLU A 129 -23.14 -4.89 -28.36
CA GLU A 129 -23.87 -5.83 -29.19
C GLU A 129 -25.16 -6.35 -28.53
N GLY A 130 -25.44 -5.92 -27.31
CA GLY A 130 -26.64 -6.26 -26.53
C GLY A 130 -26.56 -7.62 -25.83
N GLN A 131 -25.38 -8.25 -25.75
CA GLN A 131 -25.17 -9.40 -24.89
C GLN A 131 -25.21 -8.98 -23.44
N PHE A 132 -25.75 -9.86 -22.60
CA PHE A 132 -26.00 -9.58 -21.20
C PHE A 132 -25.43 -10.69 -20.31
N GLU A 133 -24.82 -10.28 -19.21
CA GLU A 133 -24.30 -11.19 -18.19
C GLU A 133 -24.71 -10.72 -16.79
N VAL A 134 -24.97 -11.69 -15.90
CA VAL A 134 -25.20 -11.47 -14.47
C VAL A 134 -24.31 -12.40 -13.68
N VAL A 135 -23.58 -11.85 -12.72
CA VAL A 135 -22.65 -12.62 -11.88
C VAL A 135 -22.82 -12.21 -10.42
N ASN A 136 -22.86 -13.21 -9.53
CA ASN A 136 -22.79 -12.98 -8.09
C ASN A 136 -21.33 -13.06 -7.64
N LEU A 137 -20.89 -12.07 -6.88
CA LEU A 137 -19.50 -11.92 -6.44
C LEU A 137 -19.43 -11.83 -4.92
N GLY A 138 -18.37 -12.37 -4.33
CA GLY A 138 -18.06 -12.34 -2.91
C GLY A 138 -16.64 -11.84 -2.63
N PRO A 139 -16.18 -11.88 -1.36
CA PRO A 139 -14.89 -11.29 -0.98
C PRO A 139 -13.73 -11.95 -1.71
N GLY A 140 -12.87 -11.14 -2.31
CA GLY A 140 -11.73 -11.61 -3.12
C GLY A 140 -12.00 -11.65 -4.63
N ASP A 141 -13.27 -11.61 -5.05
CA ASP A 141 -13.62 -11.60 -6.46
C ASP A 141 -13.35 -10.24 -7.12
N LEU A 142 -13.23 -10.29 -8.45
CA LEU A 142 -12.94 -9.14 -9.31
C LEU A 142 -14.00 -9.01 -10.40
N TRP A 143 -14.20 -7.79 -10.89
CA TRP A 143 -14.85 -7.56 -12.19
C TRP A 143 -14.06 -6.58 -13.05
N TYR A 144 -14.33 -6.61 -14.35
CA TYR A 144 -13.84 -5.64 -15.31
C TYR A 144 -14.95 -5.32 -16.31
N PHE A 145 -15.35 -4.04 -16.38
CA PHE A 145 -16.26 -3.54 -17.41
C PHE A 145 -15.46 -2.72 -18.41
N PRO A 146 -15.41 -3.12 -19.70
CA PRO A 146 -14.79 -2.30 -20.71
C PRO A 146 -15.53 -0.96 -20.85
N LYS A 147 -14.82 0.04 -21.36
CA LYS A 147 -15.36 1.37 -21.63
C LYS A 147 -16.70 1.29 -22.37
N GLY A 148 -17.69 2.06 -21.89
CA GLY A 148 -19.02 2.15 -22.52
C GLY A 148 -19.96 0.97 -22.29
N HIS A 149 -19.54 -0.10 -21.61
CA HIS A 149 -20.45 -1.20 -21.26
C HIS A 149 -21.39 -0.76 -20.15
N SER A 150 -22.70 -0.91 -20.35
CA SER A 150 -23.71 -0.51 -19.36
C SER A 150 -23.77 -1.55 -18.25
N HIS A 151 -23.79 -1.13 -17.00
CA HIS A 151 -23.74 -2.04 -15.86
C HIS A 151 -24.49 -1.52 -14.63
N ALA A 152 -24.85 -2.44 -13.74
CA ALA A 152 -25.43 -2.17 -12.42
C ALA A 152 -24.83 -3.11 -11.38
N ILE A 153 -24.88 -2.71 -10.10
CA ILE A 153 -24.38 -3.46 -8.94
C ILE A 153 -25.48 -3.51 -7.86
#